data_AF-A0A7J2S9M8-F1
#
_entry.id   AF-A0A7J2S9M8-F1
#
_cell.length_a   1.000
_cell.length_b   1.000
_cell.length_c   1.000
_cell.angle_alpha   90.00
_cell.angle_beta   90.00
_cell.angle_gamma   90.00
#
_symmetry.space_group_name_H-M   'P 1'
#
loop_
_entity.id
_entity.type
_entity.pdbx_description
1 polymer ?
#
loop_
_entity_poly.entity_id
_entity_poly.type
_entity_poly.pdbx_seq_one_letter_code
_entity_poly.pdbx_strand_id
1 'polypeptide(L)'
;MKRVKIIYSVLVAIFLATPMTPLISSEASSEQTTSLSYEITFIEPVLKEKSLFNNSFSEISMYDCINIGEIGKPALPVHGTKILLPYGKEIKNIEIYGDSIEVNTRGIDLKEKPIFPYQPPVPIGHE
;
A
#
# COMPACT_ATOMS: atom_id res chain seq x y z
N MET A 1 11.42 58.34 -82.12
CA MET A 1 11.88 58.45 -80.72
C MET A 1 11.77 57.09 -80.04
N LYS A 2 12.76 56.77 -79.19
CA LYS A 2 12.88 55.65 -78.24
C LYS A 2 13.11 54.22 -78.78
N ARG A 3 14.38 53.82 -78.56
CA ARG A 3 14.89 52.45 -78.41
C ARG A 3 14.16 51.72 -77.27
N VAL A 4 14.26 50.38 -77.22
CA VAL A 4 14.89 49.58 -76.13
C VAL A 4 14.67 48.07 -76.39
N LYS A 5 15.78 47.32 -76.46
CA LYS A 5 15.92 45.85 -76.34
C LYS A 5 15.75 45.45 -74.85
N ILE A 6 15.43 44.19 -74.52
CA ILE A 6 15.89 43.37 -73.35
C ILE A 6 14.97 42.11 -73.32
N ILE A 7 15.40 40.92 -73.74
CA ILE A 7 16.27 39.89 -73.10
C ILE A 7 15.49 38.85 -72.27
N TYR A 8 15.81 37.58 -72.56
CA TYR A 8 15.39 36.30 -71.97
C TYR A 8 15.35 36.25 -70.43
N SER A 9 14.42 35.46 -69.86
CA SER A 9 14.70 34.74 -68.61
C SER A 9 14.02 33.35 -68.59
N VAL A 10 14.86 32.33 -68.73
CA VAL A 10 14.59 30.92 -68.44
C VAL A 10 14.26 30.77 -66.95
N LEU A 11 13.18 30.09 -66.61
CA LEU A 11 12.92 29.59 -65.26
C LEU A 11 12.59 28.10 -65.33
N VAL A 12 13.65 27.30 -65.35
CA VAL A 12 13.61 25.85 -65.12
C VAL A 12 13.38 25.65 -63.62
N ALA A 13 12.16 25.25 -63.25
CA ALA A 13 11.84 24.88 -61.89
C ALA A 13 12.29 23.43 -61.63
N ILE A 14 13.46 23.28 -61.02
CA ILE A 14 13.92 21.99 -60.48
C ILE A 14 13.21 21.80 -59.14
N PHE A 15 12.19 20.94 -59.13
CA PHE A 15 11.52 20.50 -57.90
C PHE A 15 12.47 19.54 -57.17
N LEU A 16 13.16 20.04 -56.14
CA LEU A 16 13.93 19.22 -55.21
C LEU A 16 12.95 18.44 -54.30
N ALA A 17 12.69 17.18 -54.64
CA ALA A 17 12.01 16.25 -53.76
C ALA A 17 12.98 15.81 -52.65
N THR A 18 12.79 16.29 -51.42
CA THR A 18 13.48 15.77 -50.24
C THR A 18 12.70 14.58 -49.68
N PRO A 19 13.37 13.45 -49.34
CA PRO A 19 12.69 12.35 -48.69
C PRO A 19 12.34 12.75 -47.24
N MET A 20 11.04 12.72 -46.93
CA MET A 20 10.52 12.93 -45.59
C MET A 20 10.94 11.74 -44.72
N THR A 21 11.88 11.95 -43.81
CA THR A 21 12.22 10.93 -42.80
C THR A 21 11.10 10.86 -41.77
N PRO A 22 10.61 9.66 -41.41
CA PRO A 22 9.63 9.54 -40.33
C PRO A 22 10.32 9.94 -39.01
N LEU A 23 9.78 10.97 -38.37
CA LEU A 23 10.16 11.37 -37.02
C LEU A 23 9.62 10.30 -36.07
N ILE A 24 10.51 9.46 -35.52
CA ILE A 24 10.16 8.60 -34.39
C ILE A 24 9.91 9.54 -33.20
N SER A 25 8.63 9.85 -32.98
CA SER A 25 8.15 10.37 -31.72
C SER A 25 8.37 9.29 -30.67
N SER A 26 9.42 9.44 -29.87
CA SER A 26 9.46 8.81 -28.56
C SER A 26 8.38 9.51 -27.74
N GLU A 27 7.16 8.98 -27.77
CA GLU A 27 6.18 9.30 -26.73
C GLU A 27 6.88 9.03 -25.41
N ALA A 28 7.11 10.08 -24.63
CA ALA A 28 7.59 9.95 -23.27
C ALA A 28 6.61 9.01 -22.58
N SER A 29 7.07 7.80 -22.26
CA SER A 29 6.26 6.83 -21.54
C SER A 29 5.80 7.54 -20.28
N SER A 30 4.49 7.79 -20.17
CA SER A 30 3.89 8.23 -18.93
C SER A 30 4.48 7.37 -17.82
N GLU A 31 5.10 7.96 -16.80
CA GLU A 31 5.58 7.20 -15.66
C GLU A 31 4.41 6.40 -15.10
N GLN A 32 4.34 5.11 -15.43
CA GLN A 32 3.33 4.22 -14.89
C GLN A 32 3.69 4.03 -13.43
N THR A 33 3.00 4.74 -12.54
CA THR A 33 3.07 4.49 -11.11
C THR A 33 2.46 3.12 -10.86
N THR A 34 3.33 2.13 -10.65
CA THR A 34 2.90 0.78 -10.29
C THR A 34 2.42 0.80 -8.84
N SER A 35 1.13 0.56 -8.61
CA SER A 35 0.55 0.38 -7.27
C SER A 35 0.19 -1.09 -7.06
N LEU A 36 0.27 -1.52 -5.80
CA LEU A 36 -0.27 -2.81 -5.34
C LEU A 36 -1.42 -2.50 -4.40
N SER A 37 -2.55 -3.20 -4.56
CA SER A 37 -3.71 -3.10 -3.67
C SER A 37 -4.03 -4.45 -3.08
N TYR A 38 -4.25 -4.47 -1.76
CA TYR A 38 -4.60 -5.64 -0.98
C TYR A 38 -5.81 -5.30 -0.13
N GLU A 39 -6.76 -6.22 -0.10
CA GLU A 39 -7.93 -6.14 0.77
C GLU A 39 -7.80 -7.21 1.85
N ILE A 40 -7.90 -6.78 3.11
CA ILE A 40 -7.87 -7.65 4.28
C ILE A 40 -9.21 -7.50 4.97
N THR A 41 -9.89 -8.62 5.16
CA THR A 41 -11.18 -8.66 5.85
C THR A 41 -11.02 -9.31 7.21
N PHE A 42 -11.76 -8.79 8.19
CA PHE A 42 -11.73 -9.28 9.55
C PHE A 42 -13.08 -9.88 9.92
N ILE A 43 -13.05 -10.99 10.64
CA ILE A 43 -14.23 -11.53 11.31
C ILE A 43 -14.37 -10.87 12.69
N GLU A 44 -15.58 -10.90 13.25
CA GLU A 44 -15.82 -10.38 14.60
C GLU A 44 -14.90 -11.07 15.63
N PRO A 45 -14.22 -10.31 16.52
CA PRO A 45 -13.37 -10.88 17.54
C PRO A 45 -14.20 -11.59 18.62
N VAL A 46 -13.58 -12.58 19.26
CA VAL A 46 -14.16 -13.33 20.38
C VAL A 46 -13.44 -12.93 21.66
N LEU A 47 -14.20 -12.54 22.68
CA LEU A 47 -13.67 -12.30 24.03
C LEU A 47 -13.81 -13.58 24.87
N LYS A 48 -12.74 -13.96 25.56
CA LYS A 48 -12.71 -15.08 26.52
C LYS A 48 -12.14 -14.62 27.84
N GLU A 49 -12.60 -15.20 28.94
CA GLU A 49 -12.03 -14.94 30.25
C GLU A 49 -10.69 -15.68 30.42
N LYS A 50 -9.71 -15.00 31.01
CA LYS A 50 -8.39 -15.54 31.28
C LYS A 50 -7.88 -15.07 32.63
N SER A 51 -7.38 -15.99 33.45
CA SER A 51 -6.89 -15.66 34.79
C SER A 51 -5.37 -15.50 34.82
N LEU A 52 -4.89 -14.49 35.54
CA LEU A 52 -3.47 -14.23 35.79
C LEU A 52 -3.28 -13.73 37.22
N PHE A 53 -2.46 -14.42 38.02
CA PHE A 53 -2.19 -14.07 39.43
C PHE A 53 -3.46 -13.73 40.24
N ASN A 54 -4.47 -14.61 40.20
CA ASN A 54 -5.77 -14.46 40.87
C ASN A 54 -6.66 -13.31 40.38
N ASN A 55 -6.26 -12.60 39.31
CA ASN A 55 -7.10 -11.59 38.67
C ASN A 55 -7.72 -12.16 37.40
N SER A 56 -8.96 -11.75 37.12
CA SER A 56 -9.67 -12.10 35.89
C SER A 56 -9.46 -11.02 34.83
N PHE A 57 -9.11 -11.44 33.62
CA PHE A 57 -8.92 -10.58 32.46
C PHE A 57 -9.78 -11.07 31.29
N SER A 58 -9.91 -10.21 30.29
CA SER A 58 -10.52 -10.55 29.00
C SER A 58 -9.43 -10.71 27.95
N GLU A 59 -9.34 -11.87 27.32
CA GLU A 59 -8.49 -12.09 26.14
C GLU A 59 -9.33 -11.89 24.88
N ILE A 60 -8.90 -10.97 24.02
CA ILE A 60 -9.49 -10.79 22.69
C ILE A 60 -8.77 -11.76 21.74
N SER A 61 -9.52 -12.51 20.96
CA SER A 61 -8.98 -13.39 19.92
C SER A 61 -9.68 -13.11 18.61
N MET A 62 -8.91 -12.96 17.54
CA MET A 62 -9.40 -12.77 16.18
C MET A 62 -8.68 -13.77 15.28
N TYR A 63 -9.39 -14.32 14.29
CA TYR A 63 -8.82 -15.32 13.39
C TYR A 63 -7.61 -14.75 12.65
N ASP A 64 -6.57 -15.57 12.53
CA ASP A 64 -5.29 -15.23 11.88
C ASP A 64 -4.62 -13.95 12.41
N CYS A 65 -4.84 -13.65 13.70
CA CYS A 65 -4.23 -12.52 14.38
C CYS A 65 -3.35 -13.00 15.53
N ILE A 66 -2.30 -12.22 15.81
CA ILE A 66 -1.43 -12.40 16.97
C ILE A 66 -1.70 -11.25 17.92
N ASN A 67 -1.86 -11.56 19.21
CA ASN A 67 -2.01 -10.53 20.23
C ASN A 67 -0.66 -9.91 20.54
N ILE A 68 -0.51 -8.63 20.22
CA ILE A 68 0.71 -7.86 20.45
C ILE A 68 0.40 -6.62 21.29
N GLY A 69 1.40 -6.13 22.00
CA GLY A 69 1.30 -4.94 22.81
C GLY A 69 2.61 -4.63 23.51
N GLU A 70 2.64 -3.52 24.24
CA GLU A 70 3.73 -3.24 25.17
C GLU A 70 3.56 -4.09 26.43
N ILE A 71 4.68 -4.48 27.06
CA ILE A 71 4.65 -5.30 28.29
C ILE A 71 3.79 -4.60 29.37
N GLY A 72 2.80 -5.32 29.90
CA GLY A 72 1.88 -4.80 30.92
C GLY A 72 0.74 -3.93 30.36
N LYS A 73 0.71 -3.60 29.06
CA LYS A 73 -0.41 -2.95 28.38
C LYS A 73 -1.34 -4.00 27.75
N PRO A 74 -2.60 -3.65 27.45
CA PRO A 74 -3.52 -4.52 26.71
C PRO A 74 -2.88 -5.15 25.48
N ALA A 75 -2.94 -6.48 25.37
CA ALA A 75 -2.55 -7.18 24.16
C ALA A 75 -3.73 -7.16 23.18
N LEU A 76 -3.54 -6.57 21.99
CA LEU A 76 -4.57 -6.44 20.97
C LEU A 76 -4.25 -7.30 19.75
N PRO A 77 -5.26 -7.90 19.10
CA PRO A 77 -5.05 -8.73 17.93
C PRO A 77 -4.58 -7.89 16.74
N VAL A 78 -3.50 -8.33 16.10
CA VAL A 78 -2.97 -7.72 14.87
C VAL A 78 -2.74 -8.80 13.84
N HIS A 79 -3.21 -8.55 12.61
CA HIS A 79 -2.95 -9.39 11.46
C HIS A 79 -1.71 -8.89 10.71
N GLY A 80 -0.72 -9.76 10.54
CA GLY A 80 0.48 -9.48 9.78
C GLY A 80 0.39 -10.08 8.38
N THR A 81 0.61 -9.27 7.34
CA THR A 81 0.65 -9.74 5.95
C THR A 81 2.05 -9.60 5.35
N LYS A 82 2.38 -10.45 4.38
CA LYS A 82 3.61 -10.38 3.60
C LYS A 82 3.26 -10.05 2.15
N ILE A 83 3.77 -8.93 1.67
CA ILE A 83 3.53 -8.43 0.32
C ILE A 83 4.80 -8.65 -0.50
N LEU A 84 4.65 -9.30 -1.67
CA LEU A 84 5.74 -9.49 -2.62
C LEU A 84 5.94 -8.21 -3.44
N LEU A 85 7.15 -7.66 -3.40
CA LEU A 85 7.51 -6.48 -4.18
C LEU A 85 8.11 -6.85 -5.53
N PRO A 86 7.85 -6.07 -6.59
CA PRO A 86 8.55 -6.22 -7.85
C PRO A 86 10.07 -6.07 -7.67
N TYR A 87 10.82 -6.90 -8.38
CA TYR A 87 12.28 -6.91 -8.28
C TYR A 87 12.88 -5.55 -8.65
N GLY A 88 13.83 -5.08 -7.84
CA GLY A 88 14.54 -3.82 -8.05
C GLY A 88 13.69 -2.56 -7.88
N LYS A 89 12.53 -2.65 -7.22
CA LYS A 89 11.67 -1.51 -6.90
C LYS A 89 11.63 -1.26 -5.38
N GLU A 90 11.47 0.01 -5.03
CA GLU A 90 11.29 0.47 -3.66
C GLU A 90 9.87 0.96 -3.42
N ILE A 91 9.36 0.79 -2.21
CA ILE A 91 8.07 1.34 -1.80
C ILE A 91 8.26 2.83 -1.54
N LYS A 92 7.53 3.68 -2.28
CA LYS A 92 7.49 5.12 -2.03
C LYS A 92 6.49 5.52 -0.95
N ASN A 93 5.34 4.85 -0.91
CA ASN A 93 4.25 5.17 0.01
C ASN A 93 3.44 3.91 0.36
N ILE A 94 2.85 3.89 1.56
CA ILE A 94 1.86 2.90 2.00
C ILE A 94 0.65 3.66 2.52
N GLU A 95 -0.50 3.45 1.89
CA GLU A 95 -1.77 4.04 2.29
C GLU A 95 -2.67 2.94 2.85
N ILE A 96 -3.26 3.19 4.02
CA ILE A 96 -4.13 2.25 4.71
C ILE A 96 -5.49 2.89 4.90
N TYR A 97 -6.53 2.20 4.44
CA TYR A 97 -7.92 2.60 4.59
C TYR A 97 -8.65 1.51 5.35
N GLY A 98 -9.57 1.90 6.23
CA GLY A 98 -10.38 0.97 6.99
C GLY A 98 -11.44 1.68 7.80
N ASP A 99 -12.50 0.94 8.12
CA ASP A 99 -13.58 1.41 8.95
C ASP A 99 -13.31 1.10 10.43
N SER A 100 -13.66 2.04 11.30
CA SER A 100 -13.70 1.79 12.73
C SER A 100 -15.03 1.14 13.08
N ILE A 101 -14.98 -0.05 13.68
CA ILE A 101 -16.17 -0.77 14.14
C ILE A 101 -16.17 -0.86 15.66
N GLU A 102 -17.34 -0.66 16.27
CA GLU A 102 -17.53 -0.92 17.69
C GLU A 102 -17.66 -2.42 17.91
N VAL A 103 -16.81 -2.97 18.78
CA VAL A 103 -16.79 -4.41 19.09
C VAL A 103 -17.82 -4.72 20.17
N ASN A 104 -18.70 -5.68 19.92
CA ASN A 104 -19.64 -6.17 20.92
C ASN A 104 -18.91 -6.99 21.99
N THR A 105 -18.90 -6.49 23.23
CA THR A 105 -18.25 -7.19 24.36
C THR A 105 -19.09 -8.35 24.91
N ARG A 106 -20.29 -8.60 24.37
CA ARG A 106 -21.22 -9.69 24.74
C ARG A 106 -21.51 -9.74 26.25
N GLY A 107 -21.62 -8.56 26.87
CA GLY A 107 -21.91 -8.42 28.30
C GLY A 107 -20.69 -8.44 29.23
N ILE A 108 -19.47 -8.51 28.69
CA ILE A 108 -18.25 -8.38 29.48
C ILE A 108 -18.01 -6.90 29.80
N ASP A 109 -17.90 -6.58 31.10
CA ASP A 109 -17.47 -5.27 31.57
C ASP A 109 -15.94 -5.19 31.58
N LEU A 110 -15.37 -4.41 30.66
CA LEU A 110 -13.93 -4.22 30.54
C LEU A 110 -13.32 -3.35 31.65
N LYS A 111 -14.13 -2.68 32.46
CA LYS A 111 -13.64 -1.97 33.66
C LYS A 111 -13.31 -2.95 34.79
N GLU A 112 -14.15 -3.98 34.95
CA GLU A 112 -13.97 -5.05 35.94
C GLU A 112 -13.01 -6.15 35.44
N LYS A 113 -13.07 -6.47 34.14
CA LYS A 113 -12.24 -7.49 33.48
C LYS A 113 -11.46 -6.87 32.32
N PRO A 114 -10.39 -6.11 32.60
CA PRO A 114 -9.61 -5.44 31.58
C PRO A 114 -8.98 -6.43 30.61
N ILE A 115 -8.55 -5.92 29.46
CA ILE A 115 -7.89 -6.75 28.45
C ILE A 115 -6.59 -7.33 29.01
N PHE A 116 -6.37 -8.61 28.73
CA PHE A 116 -5.20 -9.35 29.18
C PHE A 116 -3.91 -8.63 28.76
N PRO A 117 -3.00 -8.35 29.70
CA PRO A 117 -1.81 -7.58 29.40
C PRO A 117 -0.78 -8.41 28.63
N TYR A 118 -0.11 -7.80 27.66
CA TYR A 118 0.98 -8.44 26.91
C TYR A 118 2.12 -8.83 27.87
N GLN A 119 2.64 -10.05 27.69
CA GLN A 119 3.68 -10.64 28.51
C GLN A 119 4.95 -10.86 27.67
N PRO A 120 6.15 -10.78 28.27
CA PRO A 120 7.36 -11.21 27.58
C PRO A 120 7.28 -12.69 27.22
N PRO A 121 7.96 -13.12 26.15
CA PRO A 121 8.04 -14.54 25.80
C PRO A 121 8.70 -15.32 26.94
N VAL A 122 8.15 -16.49 27.25
CA VAL A 122 8.76 -17.40 28.23
C VAL A 122 10.07 -17.92 27.62
N PRO A 123 11.23 -17.78 28.30
CA PRO A 123 12.47 -18.30 27.78
C PRO A 123 12.40 -19.83 27.69
N ILE A 124 13.01 -20.39 26.64
CA ILE A 124 13.09 -21.84 26.46
C ILE A 124 14.21 -22.36 27.38
N GLY A 125 13.92 -23.36 28.23
CA GLY A 125 14.94 -24.11 28.96
C GLY A 125 15.19 -23.74 30.43
N HIS A 126 14.21 -23.19 31.15
CA HIS A 126 14.26 -23.07 32.61
C HIS A 126 13.23 -24.00 33.25
N GLU A 127 13.72 -25.13 33.78
CA GLU A 127 13.12 -25.89 34.89
C GLU A 127 13.95 -25.65 36.16
#